data_AF-A0A1I0K329-F1
#
_entry.id   AF-A0A1I0K329-F1
#
_cell.length_a   1.000
_cell.length_b   1.000
_cell.length_c   1.000
_cell.angle_alpha   90.00
_cell.angle_beta   90.00
_cell.angle_gamma   90.00
#
_symmetry.space_group_name_H-M   'P 1'
#
loop_
_entity.id
_entity.type
_entity.pdbx_description
1 polymer ?
#
loop_
_entity_poly.entity_id
_entity_poly.type
_entity_poly.pdbx_seq_one_letter_code
_entity_poly.pdbx_strand_id
1 'polypeptide(L)'
;EDECGNTVSVDHVFTVTDNTNPTATAPATVDLECADDKPAAATTIAGFLALPGADAADNCTATANLTVSSNDVVTTPGSCNGVITRTYTIEDECGNTVSVDHVFTVTDNTNPTATAPATVDLECADDKPAAATTIAGFLALPGADAADNCTATANLTVSSNDVVTTPGSCNGAITRTYTIEDECGNTVSVDHVFTVTDNTNPTATAPATVDLECADDKPAAATTITEFLTLPGAAAADNCTSTANLTVSSNDVVTTSGSCNGVITRTYTIEDDCGNTVSVDHVFTVTDNTNPTATAPATVDLECADDKPAAATTIAGFLSLTGADAADNCTAQANLVVTSVDNTTGAGSCSGEITRTYTITDGCGNSVNVDHVFTVTDNESPTASAPTTVDLECADDKPAAATTIAGFLALTGADAADNCTAQADLVVTSVDNTTGAGSCS
;
A
#
# COMPACT_ATOMS: atom_id res chain seq x y z
N GLU A 1 32.24 103.77 -80.40
CA GLU A 1 32.39 105.24 -80.47
C GLU A 1 32.85 105.61 -81.88
N ASP A 2 32.45 106.76 -82.41
CA ASP A 2 32.99 107.31 -83.66
C ASP A 2 33.91 108.52 -83.43
N GLU A 3 34.49 109.06 -84.51
CA GLU A 3 35.50 110.14 -84.50
C GLU A 3 35.00 111.48 -83.92
N CYS A 4 33.71 111.59 -83.57
CA CYS A 4 33.12 112.75 -82.87
C CYS A 4 32.77 112.46 -81.40
N GLY A 5 33.06 111.27 -80.88
CA GLY A 5 32.85 110.92 -79.47
C GLY A 5 31.46 110.35 -79.14
N ASN A 6 30.70 109.87 -80.14
CA ASN A 6 29.39 109.28 -79.89
C ASN A 6 29.51 107.78 -79.54
N THR A 7 29.27 107.40 -78.28
CA THR A 7 29.18 105.99 -77.88
C THR A 7 27.73 105.50 -77.84
N VAL A 8 27.46 104.35 -78.44
CA VAL A 8 26.33 103.50 -78.06
C VAL A 8 26.90 102.30 -77.31
N SER A 9 26.35 101.95 -76.14
CA SER A 9 26.53 100.61 -75.58
C SER A 9 25.35 99.77 -76.04
N VAL A 10 25.64 98.53 -76.42
CA VAL A 10 24.63 97.50 -76.60
C VAL A 10 24.93 96.48 -75.51
N ASP A 11 24.02 96.36 -74.56
CA ASP A 11 24.11 95.30 -73.57
C ASP A 11 23.73 93.99 -74.26
N HIS A 12 24.71 93.11 -74.43
CA HIS A 12 24.45 91.73 -74.84
C HIS A 12 24.10 90.95 -73.58
N VAL A 13 22.81 90.80 -73.32
CA VAL A 13 22.32 89.94 -72.23
C VAL A 13 22.46 88.49 -72.69
N PHE A 14 23.36 87.76 -72.06
CA PHE A 14 23.43 86.31 -72.18
C PHE A 14 22.62 85.69 -71.04
N THR A 15 21.60 84.91 -71.37
CA THR A 15 20.97 83.97 -70.42
C THR A 15 21.79 82.69 -70.40
N VAL A 16 22.36 82.37 -69.25
CA VAL A 16 22.96 81.06 -68.96
C VAL A 16 21.88 80.24 -68.26
N THR A 17 21.57 79.07 -68.80
CA THR A 17 20.64 78.11 -68.21
C THR A 17 21.33 76.76 -68.18
N ASP A 18 21.28 76.09 -67.03
CA ASP A 18 21.67 74.69 -66.94
C ASP A 18 20.42 73.80 -66.98
N ASN A 19 20.42 72.87 -67.93
CA ASN A 19 19.36 71.88 -68.12
C ASN A 19 19.94 70.45 -68.10
N THR A 20 21.15 70.29 -67.58
CA THR A 20 21.84 69.00 -67.48
C THR A 20 21.61 68.45 -66.09
N ASN A 21 21.13 67.21 -65.99
CA ASN A 21 21.07 66.57 -64.68
C ASN A 21 22.49 66.23 -64.19
N PRO A 22 22.71 66.22 -62.86
CA PRO A 22 23.92 65.65 -62.29
C PRO A 22 24.12 64.18 -62.71
N THR A 23 25.36 63.71 -62.63
CA THR A 23 25.68 62.28 -62.67
C THR A 23 25.86 61.78 -61.25
N ALA A 24 25.41 60.54 -60.98
CA ALA A 24 25.63 59.88 -59.70
C ALA A 24 25.85 58.37 -59.88
N THR A 25 26.69 57.79 -59.03
CA THR A 25 26.88 56.34 -58.91
C THR A 25 26.30 55.88 -57.58
N ALA A 26 25.52 54.81 -57.61
CA ALA A 26 24.94 54.21 -56.42
C ALA A 26 26.04 53.72 -55.44
N PRO A 27 25.83 53.86 -54.13
CA PRO A 27 26.68 53.17 -53.15
C PRO A 27 26.62 51.64 -53.33
N ALA A 28 27.66 50.95 -52.89
CA ALA A 28 27.72 49.49 -52.84
C ALA A 28 26.64 48.92 -51.91
N THR A 29 26.24 47.67 -52.14
CA THR A 29 25.28 46.97 -51.28
C THR A 29 25.86 46.72 -49.90
N VAL A 30 25.03 46.77 -48.86
CA VAL A 30 25.42 46.53 -47.47
C VAL A 30 24.59 45.40 -46.88
N ASP A 31 25.26 44.40 -46.32
CA ASP A 31 24.62 43.34 -45.54
C ASP A 31 24.40 43.82 -44.11
N LEU A 32 23.20 43.60 -43.59
CA LEU A 32 22.77 43.90 -42.22
C LEU A 32 22.34 42.59 -41.54
N GLU A 33 22.60 42.50 -40.24
CA GLU A 33 22.06 41.40 -39.44
C GLU A 33 20.58 41.67 -39.14
N CYS A 34 20.28 42.83 -38.56
CA CYS A 34 18.92 43.27 -38.29
C CYS A 34 18.50 44.44 -39.20
N ALA A 35 17.19 44.57 -39.48
CA ALA A 35 16.68 45.70 -40.24
C ALA A 35 16.95 47.06 -39.56
N ASP A 36 16.98 47.07 -38.23
CA ASP A 36 17.24 48.25 -37.41
C ASP A 36 18.74 48.63 -37.34
N ASP A 37 19.65 47.76 -37.82
CA ASP A 37 21.08 48.07 -37.95
C ASP A 37 21.37 49.03 -39.12
N LYS A 38 20.34 49.33 -39.92
CA LYS A 38 20.44 50.20 -41.08
C LYS A 38 20.98 51.58 -40.68
N PRO A 39 22.11 52.02 -41.26
CA PRO A 39 22.70 53.30 -40.90
C PRO A 39 21.79 54.49 -41.26
N ALA A 40 21.95 55.59 -40.54
CA ALA A 40 21.27 56.84 -40.84
C ALA A 40 21.56 57.31 -42.28
N ALA A 41 20.59 57.98 -42.92
CA ALA A 41 20.77 58.49 -44.27
C ALA A 41 21.77 59.64 -44.32
N ALA A 42 22.57 59.68 -45.37
CA ALA A 42 23.37 60.87 -45.66
C ALA A 42 22.45 62.03 -46.05
N THR A 43 22.59 63.17 -45.39
CA THR A 43 21.81 64.39 -45.65
C THR A 43 22.62 65.50 -46.34
N THR A 44 23.88 65.21 -46.67
CA THR A 44 24.80 66.14 -47.33
C THR A 44 25.57 65.41 -48.42
N ILE A 45 26.05 66.14 -49.43
CA ILE A 45 26.85 65.55 -50.50
C ILE A 45 28.16 64.93 -50.00
N ALA A 46 28.82 65.57 -49.03
CA ALA A 46 30.00 64.99 -48.39
C ALA A 46 29.69 63.65 -47.69
N GLY A 47 28.53 63.56 -47.03
CA GLY A 47 28.07 62.31 -46.42
C GLY A 47 27.75 61.22 -47.45
N PHE A 48 27.13 61.58 -48.57
CA PHE A 48 26.84 60.64 -49.66
C PHE A 48 28.12 60.11 -50.30
N LEU A 49 29.09 60.99 -50.60
CA LEU A 49 30.37 60.62 -51.19
C LEU A 49 31.28 59.82 -50.24
N ALA A 50 31.01 59.83 -48.94
CA ALA A 50 31.69 58.97 -47.98
C ALA A 50 31.16 57.52 -48.00
N LEU A 51 30.02 57.26 -48.65
CA LEU A 51 29.49 55.91 -48.79
C LEU A 51 30.35 55.12 -49.79
N PRO A 52 30.68 53.85 -49.51
CA PRO A 52 31.51 53.05 -50.41
C PRO A 52 30.92 52.95 -51.81
N GLY A 53 31.70 53.29 -52.84
CA GLY A 53 31.29 53.20 -54.25
C GLY A 53 30.41 54.35 -54.76
N ALA A 54 30.00 55.27 -53.89
CA ALA A 54 29.20 56.42 -54.27
C ALA A 54 30.06 57.50 -54.96
N ASP A 55 29.50 58.12 -55.99
CA ASP A 55 30.10 59.27 -56.68
C ASP A 55 29.01 60.22 -57.16
N ALA A 56 29.32 61.50 -57.29
CA ALA A 56 28.41 62.51 -57.81
C ALA A 56 29.16 63.71 -58.39
N ALA A 57 28.74 64.15 -59.57
CA ALA A 57 29.30 65.32 -60.23
C ALA A 57 28.24 66.04 -61.06
N ASP A 58 28.51 67.31 -61.36
CA ASP A 58 27.73 68.08 -62.31
C ASP A 58 28.65 68.95 -63.17
N ASN A 59 28.20 69.35 -64.36
CA ASN A 59 29.02 70.13 -65.30
C ASN A 59 29.02 71.63 -65.00
N CYS A 60 28.03 72.15 -64.27
CA CYS A 60 27.82 73.58 -64.02
C CYS A 60 27.76 73.90 -62.52
N THR A 61 27.40 72.94 -61.68
CA THR A 61 27.38 73.04 -60.21
C THR A 61 28.61 72.35 -59.62
N ALA A 62 29.35 73.06 -58.78
CA ALA A 62 30.47 72.46 -58.06
C ALA A 62 29.96 71.35 -57.13
N THR A 63 30.63 70.20 -57.08
CA THR A 63 30.19 69.03 -56.29
C THR A 63 29.83 69.38 -54.84
N ALA A 64 30.57 70.29 -54.20
CA ALA A 64 30.29 70.71 -52.81
C ALA A 64 28.96 71.43 -52.61
N ASN A 65 28.36 71.96 -53.68
CA ASN A 65 27.09 72.69 -53.65
C ASN A 65 25.90 71.81 -54.07
N LEU A 66 26.14 70.58 -54.51
CA LEU A 66 25.06 69.62 -54.74
C LEU A 66 24.33 69.34 -53.43
N THR A 67 23.02 69.22 -53.50
CA THR A 67 22.19 68.86 -52.35
C THR A 67 21.77 67.39 -52.45
N VAL A 68 21.55 66.77 -51.29
CA VAL A 68 21.19 65.36 -51.18
C VAL A 68 19.94 65.22 -50.34
N SER A 69 18.96 64.51 -50.86
CA SER A 69 17.83 63.99 -50.12
C SER A 69 17.73 62.49 -50.29
N SER A 70 16.96 61.81 -49.44
CA SER A 70 16.79 60.37 -49.53
C SER A 70 15.41 59.92 -49.06
N ASN A 71 14.93 58.83 -49.63
CA ASN A 71 13.73 58.14 -49.16
C ASN A 71 13.99 56.64 -49.05
N ASP A 72 13.52 56.03 -47.97
CA ASP A 72 13.60 54.59 -47.75
C ASP A 72 12.33 53.88 -48.22
N VAL A 73 12.52 52.77 -48.94
CA VAL A 73 11.45 51.84 -49.34
C VAL A 73 11.85 50.45 -48.89
N VAL A 74 11.05 49.86 -48.00
CA VAL A 74 11.18 48.44 -47.63
C VAL A 74 10.49 47.63 -48.71
N THR A 75 11.27 46.88 -49.50
CA THR A 75 10.76 46.13 -50.66
C THR A 75 10.39 44.70 -50.28
N THR A 76 11.07 44.12 -49.30
CA THR A 76 10.71 42.85 -48.66
C THR A 76 10.73 43.04 -47.14
N PRO A 77 9.56 43.03 -46.46
CA PRO A 77 9.49 43.08 -45.01
C PRO A 77 10.07 41.82 -44.38
N GLY A 78 10.81 41.96 -43.27
CA GLY A 78 11.26 40.85 -42.42
C GLY A 78 12.74 40.95 -42.03
N SER A 79 13.06 40.49 -40.83
CA SER A 79 14.41 40.34 -40.28
C SER A 79 15.22 39.23 -40.97
N CYS A 80 14.54 38.24 -41.57
CA CYS A 80 15.20 37.00 -41.97
C CYS A 80 15.77 37.00 -43.39
N ASN A 81 15.14 37.73 -44.31
CA ASN A 81 15.54 37.85 -45.73
C ASN A 81 15.01 39.17 -46.31
N GLY A 82 15.20 40.25 -45.55
CA GLY A 82 14.70 41.58 -45.89
C GLY A 82 15.54 42.24 -46.97
N VAL A 83 14.92 43.14 -47.74
CA VAL A 83 15.64 44.07 -48.62
C VAL A 83 15.09 45.47 -48.36
N ILE A 84 16.00 46.39 -48.05
CA ILE A 84 15.68 47.80 -47.87
C ILE A 84 16.40 48.58 -48.97
N THR A 85 15.66 49.35 -49.75
CA THR A 85 16.24 50.22 -50.78
C THR A 85 16.14 51.67 -50.30
N ARG A 86 17.29 52.35 -50.18
CA ARG A 86 17.34 53.80 -49.97
C ARG A 86 17.62 54.48 -51.29
N THR A 87 16.68 55.26 -51.81
CA THR A 87 16.92 56.08 -53.00
C THR A 87 17.47 57.43 -52.56
N TYR A 88 18.68 57.77 -53.00
CA TYR A 88 19.24 59.12 -52.86
C TYR A 88 18.91 59.95 -54.09
N THR A 89 18.44 61.18 -53.90
CA THR A 89 18.22 62.17 -54.96
C THR A 89 19.25 63.29 -54.80
N ILE A 90 20.05 63.50 -55.85
CA ILE A 90 21.07 64.55 -55.93
C ILE A 90 20.52 65.66 -56.81
N GLU A 91 20.53 66.89 -56.31
CA GLU A 91 19.98 68.08 -56.99
C GLU A 91 21.07 69.16 -57.11
N ASP A 92 21.17 69.75 -58.31
CA ASP A 92 22.06 70.88 -58.60
C ASP A 92 21.49 72.24 -58.18
N GLU A 93 22.23 73.34 -58.40
CA GLU A 93 21.73 74.69 -58.03
C GLU A 93 20.59 75.20 -58.92
N CYS A 94 20.37 74.58 -60.09
CA CYS A 94 19.31 74.93 -61.04
C CYS A 94 18.03 74.08 -60.88
N GLY A 95 18.05 73.09 -60.00
CA GLY A 95 16.93 72.19 -59.70
C GLY A 95 16.87 70.93 -60.57
N ASN A 96 17.93 70.60 -61.33
CA ASN A 96 18.00 69.34 -62.06
C ASN A 96 18.42 68.21 -61.12
N THR A 97 17.80 67.03 -61.28
CA THR A 97 17.96 65.92 -60.32
C THR A 97 18.34 64.58 -60.96
N VAL A 98 19.13 63.78 -60.25
CA VAL A 98 19.35 62.35 -60.54
C VAL A 98 19.09 61.53 -59.28
N SER A 99 18.63 60.28 -59.43
CA SER A 99 18.41 59.37 -58.31
C SER A 99 19.16 58.05 -58.48
N VAL A 100 19.70 57.54 -57.38
CA VAL A 100 20.42 56.26 -57.31
C VAL A 100 20.02 55.47 -56.07
N ASP A 101 19.99 54.15 -56.19
CA ASP A 101 19.52 53.25 -55.12
C ASP A 101 20.69 52.64 -54.36
N HIS A 102 20.67 52.78 -53.03
CA HIS A 102 21.54 52.09 -52.09
C HIS A 102 20.75 50.92 -51.47
N VAL A 103 21.18 49.70 -51.77
CA VAL A 103 20.48 48.48 -51.37
C VAL A 103 21.10 47.89 -50.11
N PHE A 104 20.26 47.57 -49.14
CA PHE A 104 20.61 46.83 -47.93
C PHE A 104 19.93 45.45 -47.97
N THR A 105 20.70 44.41 -47.71
CA THR A 105 20.25 43.02 -47.58
C THR A 105 20.25 42.65 -46.10
N VAL A 106 19.15 42.10 -45.60
CA VAL A 106 19.00 41.74 -44.18
C VAL A 106 18.94 40.23 -44.05
N THR A 107 19.85 39.64 -43.29
CA THR A 107 19.86 38.21 -43.00
C THR A 107 20.28 37.99 -41.56
N ASP A 108 19.33 37.53 -40.75
CA ASP A 108 19.58 37.10 -39.37
C ASP A 108 20.05 35.64 -39.33
N ASN A 109 21.27 35.42 -38.84
CA ASN A 109 21.86 34.10 -38.62
C ASN A 109 22.31 33.91 -37.17
N THR A 110 21.89 34.80 -36.27
CA THR A 110 22.29 34.78 -34.88
C THR A 110 21.29 33.97 -34.09
N ASN A 111 21.74 32.96 -33.36
CA ASN A 111 20.84 32.21 -32.48
C ASN A 111 20.37 33.10 -31.32
N PRO A 112 19.14 32.88 -30.80
CA PRO A 112 18.73 33.46 -29.54
C PRO A 112 19.66 33.08 -28.38
N THR A 113 19.60 33.87 -27.33
CA THR A 113 20.17 33.54 -26.02
C THR A 113 19.07 33.06 -25.09
N ALA A 114 19.37 32.08 -24.23
CA ALA A 114 18.44 31.60 -23.22
C ALA A 114 19.16 31.14 -21.95
N THR A 115 18.51 31.34 -20.80
CA THR A 115 18.94 30.82 -19.48
C THR A 115 17.96 29.75 -19.03
N ALA A 116 18.51 28.62 -18.55
CA ALA A 116 17.72 27.52 -18.02
C ALA A 116 16.89 27.96 -16.80
N PRO A 117 15.64 27.49 -16.65
CA PRO A 117 14.91 27.63 -15.40
C PRO A 117 15.66 26.97 -14.23
N ALA A 118 15.41 27.47 -13.02
CA ALA A 118 15.92 26.87 -11.79
C ALA A 118 15.39 25.44 -11.60
N THR A 119 16.14 24.62 -10.88
CA THR A 119 15.72 23.24 -10.56
C THR A 119 14.48 23.25 -9.65
N VAL A 120 13.57 22.30 -9.89
CA VAL A 120 12.35 22.13 -9.10
C VAL A 120 12.37 20.77 -8.42
N ASP A 121 12.07 20.75 -7.12
CA ASP A 121 11.93 19.51 -6.38
C ASP A 121 10.44 19.09 -6.40
N LEU A 122 10.20 17.83 -6.74
CA LEU A 122 8.90 17.20 -6.80
C LEU A 122 8.84 16.07 -5.77
N GLU A 123 7.65 15.84 -5.22
CA GLU A 123 7.40 14.68 -4.37
C GLU A 123 7.18 13.44 -5.24
N CYS A 124 6.23 13.51 -6.20
CA CYS A 124 5.98 12.45 -7.16
C CYS A 124 6.38 12.86 -8.59
N ALA A 125 6.74 11.88 -9.42
CA ALA A 125 7.06 12.13 -10.84
C ALA A 125 5.88 12.74 -11.61
N ASP A 126 4.65 12.37 -11.23
CA ASP A 126 3.41 12.86 -11.82
C ASP A 126 3.02 14.29 -11.37
N ASP A 127 3.67 14.84 -10.34
CA ASP A 127 3.49 16.24 -9.91
C ASP A 127 4.16 17.24 -10.86
N LYS A 128 4.90 16.73 -11.85
CA LYS A 128 5.61 17.54 -12.82
C LYS A 128 4.65 18.49 -13.55
N PRO A 129 4.89 19.82 -13.51
CA PRO A 129 4.01 20.77 -14.14
C PRO A 129 4.00 20.63 -15.67
N ALA A 130 2.88 21.04 -16.28
CA ALA A 130 2.76 21.12 -17.73
C ALA A 130 3.85 22.00 -18.34
N ALA A 131 4.30 21.66 -19.55
CA ALA A 131 5.31 22.44 -20.24
C ALA A 131 4.76 23.81 -20.67
N ALA A 132 5.54 24.88 -20.45
CA ALA A 132 5.32 26.14 -21.16
C ALA A 132 5.39 25.94 -22.68
N THR A 133 4.38 26.41 -23.39
CA THR A 133 4.27 26.35 -24.86
C THR A 133 4.39 27.72 -25.53
N THR A 134 4.66 28.76 -24.73
CA THR A 134 4.81 30.15 -25.19
C THR A 134 6.00 30.79 -24.50
N ILE A 135 6.57 31.84 -25.11
CA ILE A 135 7.70 32.56 -24.53
C ILE A 135 7.34 33.23 -23.20
N ALA A 136 6.15 33.80 -23.09
CA ALA A 136 5.67 34.36 -21.82
C ALA A 136 5.56 33.30 -20.72
N GLY A 137 5.13 32.08 -21.06
CA GLY A 137 5.10 30.96 -20.13
C GLY A 137 6.49 30.49 -19.71
N PHE A 138 7.46 30.46 -20.64
CA PHE A 138 8.85 30.11 -20.33
C PHE A 138 9.49 31.16 -19.41
N LEU A 139 9.33 32.44 -19.72
CA LEU A 139 9.87 33.56 -18.92
C LEU A 139 9.21 33.69 -17.53
N ALA A 140 8.03 33.09 -17.33
CA ALA A 140 7.41 33.00 -16.01
C ALA A 140 8.04 31.91 -15.12
N LEU A 141 8.85 31.01 -15.69
CA LEU A 141 9.57 30.00 -14.91
C LEU A 141 10.70 30.67 -14.11
N PRO A 142 10.90 30.31 -12.83
CA PRO A 142 11.93 30.93 -12.01
C PRO A 142 13.32 30.80 -12.64
N GLY A 143 14.04 31.92 -12.78
CA GLY A 143 15.41 31.95 -13.30
C GLY A 143 15.54 31.82 -14.83
N ALA A 144 14.44 31.60 -15.54
CA ALA A 144 14.44 31.54 -17.00
C ALA A 144 14.57 32.94 -17.61
N ASP A 145 15.30 33.04 -18.72
CA ASP A 145 15.41 34.26 -19.52
C ASP A 145 15.63 33.89 -20.98
N ALA A 146 15.23 34.75 -21.91
CA ALA A 146 15.43 34.58 -23.34
C ALA A 146 15.38 35.92 -24.09
N ALA A 147 16.31 36.10 -25.02
CA ALA A 147 16.40 37.30 -25.84
C ALA A 147 17.07 36.99 -27.18
N ASP A 148 16.81 37.84 -28.16
CA ASP A 148 17.42 37.81 -29.48
C ASP A 148 17.75 39.24 -29.95
N ASN A 149 18.73 39.39 -30.85
CA ASN A 149 19.18 40.69 -31.33
C ASN A 149 18.27 41.27 -32.43
N CYS A 150 17.64 40.44 -33.25
CA CYS A 150 16.80 40.90 -34.37
C CYS A 150 15.31 40.59 -34.18
N THR A 151 14.98 39.62 -33.34
CA THR A 151 13.62 39.22 -33.01
C THR A 151 13.21 39.77 -31.65
N ALA A 152 12.10 40.52 -31.61
CA ALA A 152 11.51 40.96 -30.35
C ALA A 152 11.15 39.75 -29.48
N THR A 153 11.48 39.78 -28.19
CA THR A 153 11.25 38.67 -27.25
C THR A 153 9.83 38.10 -27.30
N ALA A 154 8.81 38.93 -27.50
CA ALA A 154 7.41 38.50 -27.57
C ALA A 154 7.09 37.62 -28.80
N ASN A 155 7.92 37.65 -29.83
CA ASN A 155 7.77 36.90 -31.07
C ASN A 155 8.61 35.61 -31.09
N LEU A 156 9.49 35.41 -30.11
CA LEU A 156 10.18 34.13 -29.94
C LEU A 156 9.15 33.01 -29.72
N THR A 157 9.41 31.86 -30.31
CA THR A 157 8.59 30.66 -30.12
C THR A 157 9.29 29.68 -29.19
N VAL A 158 8.49 28.85 -28.51
CA VAL A 158 8.98 27.88 -27.52
C VAL A 158 8.39 26.52 -27.81
N SER A 159 9.25 25.52 -27.88
CA SER A 159 8.88 24.11 -27.85
C SER A 159 9.64 23.39 -26.73
N SER A 160 9.21 22.19 -26.38
CA SER A 160 9.88 21.41 -25.34
C SER A 160 9.72 19.92 -25.53
N ASN A 161 10.69 19.15 -25.04
CA ASN A 161 10.60 17.70 -24.95
C ASN A 161 11.06 17.21 -23.57
N ASP A 162 10.36 16.23 -23.02
CA ASP A 162 10.68 15.61 -21.74
C ASP A 162 11.50 14.33 -21.94
N VAL A 163 12.53 14.15 -21.11
CA VAL A 163 13.32 12.93 -21.00
C VAL A 163 13.40 12.54 -19.53
N VAL A 164 12.92 11.34 -19.20
CA VAL A 164 13.16 10.74 -17.88
C VAL A 164 14.60 10.28 -17.83
N THR A 165 15.42 10.92 -17.00
CA THR A 165 16.87 10.65 -16.95
C THR A 165 17.21 9.64 -15.85
N THR A 166 16.45 9.64 -14.75
CA THR A 166 16.52 8.61 -13.70
C THR A 166 15.09 8.19 -13.34
N PRO A 167 14.69 6.95 -13.64
CA PRO A 167 13.36 6.44 -13.28
C PRO A 167 13.20 6.27 -11.76
N GLY A 168 11.97 6.44 -11.27
CA GLY A 168 11.58 6.16 -9.89
C GLY A 168 11.11 7.40 -9.11
N SER A 169 10.22 7.19 -8.15
CA SER A 169 9.68 8.21 -7.24
C SER A 169 10.65 8.59 -6.10
N CYS A 170 11.62 7.73 -5.80
CA CYS A 170 12.38 7.85 -4.56
C CYS A 170 13.64 8.70 -4.65
N ASN A 171 14.25 8.75 -5.84
CA ASN A 171 15.46 9.53 -6.16
C ASN A 171 15.52 9.76 -7.68
N GLY A 172 14.38 10.16 -8.25
CA GLY A 172 14.21 10.32 -9.68
C GLY A 172 14.74 11.67 -10.19
N ALA A 173 14.93 11.75 -11.50
CA ALA A 173 15.21 13.02 -12.16
C ALA A 173 14.56 13.04 -13.55
N ILE A 174 13.86 14.13 -13.84
CA ILE A 174 13.25 14.39 -15.15
C ILE A 174 13.88 15.65 -15.71
N THR A 175 14.34 15.59 -16.96
CA THR A 175 14.87 16.77 -17.66
C THR A 175 13.90 17.16 -18.75
N ARG A 176 13.46 18.43 -18.73
CA ARG A 176 12.72 19.04 -19.83
C ARG A 176 13.65 19.96 -20.60
N THR A 177 13.91 19.65 -21.86
CA THR A 177 14.65 20.55 -22.74
C THR A 177 13.68 21.51 -23.41
N TYR A 178 13.86 22.81 -23.20
CA TYR A 178 13.17 23.87 -23.93
C TYR A 178 14.00 24.29 -25.13
N THR A 179 13.38 24.45 -26.29
CA THR A 179 13.98 25.02 -27.49
C THR A 179 13.29 26.35 -27.79
N ILE A 180 14.08 27.42 -27.85
CA ILE A 180 13.64 28.77 -28.21
C ILE A 180 14.07 29.02 -29.65
N GLU A 181 13.14 29.50 -30.48
CA GLU A 181 13.35 29.79 -31.90
C GLU A 181 12.94 31.22 -32.21
N ASP A 182 13.77 31.94 -32.97
CA ASP A 182 13.48 33.28 -33.47
C ASP A 182 12.55 33.26 -34.70
N GLU A 183 12.25 34.44 -35.29
CA GLU A 183 11.42 34.52 -36.49
C GLU A 183 12.09 33.94 -37.75
N CYS A 184 13.40 33.69 -37.69
CA CYS A 184 14.25 33.29 -38.80
C CYS A 184 14.64 31.81 -38.77
N GLY A 185 14.25 31.09 -37.73
CA GLY A 185 14.49 29.67 -37.53
C GLY A 185 15.81 29.35 -36.83
N ASN A 186 16.52 30.35 -36.30
CA ASN A 186 17.70 30.10 -35.46
C ASN A 186 17.24 29.67 -34.07
N THR A 187 17.98 28.75 -33.44
CA THR A 187 17.51 28.08 -32.22
C THR A 187 18.57 27.96 -31.14
N VAL A 188 18.11 27.96 -29.88
CA VAL A 188 18.90 27.62 -28.69
C VAL A 188 18.10 26.67 -27.80
N SER A 189 18.76 25.78 -27.07
CA SER A 189 18.10 24.88 -26.13
C SER A 189 18.70 24.94 -24.73
N VAL A 190 17.85 24.83 -23.72
CA VAL A 190 18.21 24.84 -22.30
C VAL A 190 17.42 23.79 -21.53
N ASP A 191 18.04 23.21 -20.49
CA ASP A 191 17.46 22.13 -19.71
C ASP A 191 16.87 22.63 -18.38
N HIS A 192 15.62 22.29 -18.13
CA HIS A 192 14.94 22.47 -16.85
C HIS A 192 14.89 21.12 -16.13
N VAL A 193 15.57 21.02 -14.99
CA VAL A 193 15.71 19.78 -14.23
C VAL A 193 14.69 19.74 -13.09
N PHE A 194 13.98 18.61 -12.99
CA PHE A 194 13.12 18.26 -11.87
C PHE A 194 13.78 17.14 -11.08
N THR A 195 13.97 17.31 -9.78
CA THR A 195 14.37 16.23 -8.87
C THR A 195 13.12 15.63 -8.25
N VAL A 196 13.09 14.31 -8.03
CA VAL A 196 11.93 13.62 -7.45
C VAL A 196 12.38 12.90 -6.20
N THR A 197 11.76 13.20 -5.07
CA THR A 197 12.05 12.55 -3.79
C THR A 197 10.78 12.41 -2.97
N ASP A 198 10.34 11.18 -2.83
CA ASP A 198 9.24 10.81 -1.95
C ASP A 198 9.72 10.54 -0.52
N ASN A 199 9.20 11.30 0.43
CA ASN A 199 9.45 11.15 1.88
C ASN A 199 8.14 11.06 2.67
N THR A 200 7.01 10.85 2.00
CA THR A 200 5.70 10.79 2.65
C THR A 200 5.37 9.34 2.94
N ASN A 201 4.99 9.06 4.19
CA ASN A 201 4.56 7.71 4.55
C ASN A 201 3.23 7.36 3.87
N PRO A 202 2.99 6.07 3.58
CA PRO A 202 1.67 5.61 3.20
C PRO A 202 0.61 5.94 4.25
N THR A 203 -0.63 5.95 3.81
CA THR A 203 -1.81 5.93 4.69
C THR A 203 -2.36 4.51 4.78
N ALA A 204 -2.78 4.10 5.98
CA ALA A 204 -3.40 2.80 6.20
C ALA A 204 -4.52 2.87 7.25
N THR A 205 -5.55 2.04 7.07
CA THR A 205 -6.63 1.82 8.03
C THR A 205 -6.56 0.40 8.55
N ALA A 206 -6.64 0.25 9.88
CA ALA A 206 -6.65 -1.05 10.54
C ALA A 206 -7.84 -1.92 10.09
N PRO A 207 -7.65 -3.23 9.92
CA PRO A 207 -8.78 -4.15 9.78
C PRO A 207 -9.67 -4.13 11.02
N ALA A 208 -10.95 -4.47 10.84
CA ALA A 208 -11.91 -4.63 11.94
C ALA A 208 -11.50 -5.75 12.90
N THR A 209 -11.89 -5.63 14.17
CA THR A 209 -11.67 -6.69 15.17
C THR A 209 -12.38 -7.97 14.79
N VAL A 210 -11.74 -9.12 15.06
CA VAL A 210 -12.27 -10.45 14.80
C VAL A 210 -12.39 -11.22 16.11
N ASP A 211 -13.58 -11.75 16.38
CA ASP A 211 -13.81 -12.69 17.48
C ASP A 211 -13.41 -14.11 17.05
N LEU A 212 -12.67 -14.78 17.92
CA LEU A 212 -12.20 -16.16 17.77
C LEU A 212 -12.70 -17.00 18.94
N GLU A 213 -12.99 -18.27 18.68
CA GLU A 213 -13.30 -19.23 19.73
C GLU A 213 -12.01 -19.74 20.36
N CYS A 214 -11.07 -20.23 19.54
CA CYS A 214 -9.76 -20.67 19.96
C CYS A 214 -8.65 -19.73 19.46
N ALA A 215 -7.55 -19.61 20.21
CA ALA A 215 -6.39 -18.83 19.76
C ALA A 215 -5.76 -19.36 18.46
N ASP A 216 -5.85 -20.68 18.24
CA ASP A 216 -5.34 -21.37 17.06
C ASP A 216 -6.24 -21.18 15.81
N ASP A 217 -7.47 -20.69 15.98
CA ASP A 217 -8.37 -20.34 14.85
C ASP A 217 -7.93 -19.05 14.15
N LYS A 218 -6.94 -18.36 14.70
CA LYS A 218 -6.46 -17.09 14.14
C LYS A 218 -5.97 -17.30 12.70
N PRO A 219 -6.52 -16.56 11.73
CA PRO A 219 -6.15 -16.74 10.33
C PRO A 219 -4.67 -16.43 10.08
N ALA A 220 -4.14 -17.01 9.00
CA ALA A 220 -2.82 -16.67 8.48
C ALA A 220 -2.73 -15.15 8.22
N ALA A 221 -1.51 -14.60 8.37
CA ALA A 221 -1.29 -13.19 8.08
C ALA A 221 -1.39 -12.91 6.59
N ALA A 222 -1.92 -11.74 6.24
CA ALA A 222 -1.73 -11.21 4.90
C ALA A 222 -0.24 -10.93 4.67
N THR A 223 0.27 -11.39 3.53
CA THR A 223 1.66 -11.25 3.11
C THR A 223 1.81 -10.33 1.90
N THR A 224 0.69 -9.92 1.30
CA THR A 224 0.63 -9.00 0.16
C THR A 224 -0.41 -7.91 0.41
N ILE A 225 -0.30 -6.80 -0.31
CA ILE A 225 -1.27 -5.71 -0.22
C ILE A 225 -2.67 -6.14 -0.67
N THR A 226 -2.75 -6.99 -1.70
CA THR A 226 -4.03 -7.54 -2.16
C THR A 226 -4.73 -8.32 -1.05
N GLU A 227 -4.00 -9.19 -0.34
CA GLU A 227 -4.55 -9.94 0.79
C GLU A 227 -4.97 -9.01 1.94
N PHE A 228 -4.14 -8.02 2.27
CA PHE A 228 -4.45 -7.05 3.33
C PHE A 228 -5.74 -6.28 3.02
N LEU A 229 -5.92 -5.83 1.78
CA LEU A 229 -7.11 -5.09 1.34
C LEU A 229 -8.38 -5.94 1.28
N THR A 230 -8.28 -7.27 1.35
CA THR A 230 -9.47 -8.14 1.52
C THR A 230 -9.94 -8.24 2.97
N LEU A 231 -9.13 -7.81 3.94
CA LEU A 231 -9.52 -7.83 5.34
C LEU A 231 -10.61 -6.76 5.57
N PRO A 232 -11.69 -7.09 6.31
CA PRO A 232 -12.79 -6.15 6.52
C PRO A 232 -12.31 -4.83 7.13
N GLY A 233 -12.66 -3.70 6.51
CA GLY A 233 -12.30 -2.36 7.00
C GLY A 233 -10.86 -1.90 6.71
N ALA A 234 -10.01 -2.79 6.18
CA ALA A 234 -8.65 -2.44 5.82
C ALA A 234 -8.61 -1.55 4.58
N ALA A 235 -7.71 -0.57 4.58
CA ALA A 235 -7.43 0.27 3.43
C ALA A 235 -5.96 0.70 3.47
N ALA A 236 -5.37 0.96 2.31
CA ALA A 236 -4.03 1.49 2.19
C ALA A 236 -3.89 2.28 0.89
N ALA A 237 -3.16 3.38 0.93
CA ALA A 237 -2.88 4.22 -0.22
C ALA A 237 -1.62 5.05 0.03
N ASP A 238 -1.01 5.50 -1.05
CA ASP A 238 0.15 6.37 -1.02
C ASP A 238 0.05 7.41 -2.16
N ASN A 239 0.75 8.53 -2.04
CA ASN A 239 0.70 9.63 -3.01
C ASN A 239 1.55 9.34 -4.26
N CYS A 240 2.70 8.68 -4.12
CA CYS A 240 3.63 8.44 -5.23
C CYS A 240 3.71 6.97 -5.64
N THR A 241 3.41 6.05 -4.72
CA THR A 241 3.41 4.62 -4.95
C THR A 241 1.99 4.12 -5.24
N SER A 242 1.81 3.45 -6.37
CA SER A 242 0.51 2.84 -6.67
C SER A 242 0.16 1.79 -5.62
N THR A 243 -1.12 1.71 -5.23
CA THR A 243 -1.57 0.76 -4.19
C THR A 243 -1.14 -0.69 -4.47
N ALA A 244 -1.04 -1.09 -5.75
CA ALA A 244 -0.65 -2.44 -6.13
C ALA A 244 0.84 -2.77 -5.86
N ASN A 245 1.68 -1.74 -5.73
CA ASN A 245 3.11 -1.88 -5.46
C ASN A 245 3.46 -1.80 -3.97
N LEU A 246 2.55 -1.31 -3.13
CA LEU A 246 2.77 -1.30 -1.68
C LEU A 246 3.09 -2.72 -1.19
N THR A 247 4.07 -2.81 -0.29
CA THR A 247 4.44 -4.08 0.34
C THR A 247 3.85 -4.17 1.74
N VAL A 248 3.63 -5.41 2.21
CA VAL A 248 3.01 -5.68 3.51
C VAL A 248 3.87 -6.68 4.27
N SER A 249 4.19 -6.34 5.51
CA SER A 249 4.74 -7.26 6.49
C SER A 249 3.88 -7.25 7.75
N SER A 250 4.02 -8.27 8.59
CA SER A 250 3.29 -8.31 9.86
C SER A 250 4.05 -9.02 10.96
N ASN A 251 3.71 -8.68 12.19
CA ASN A 251 4.20 -9.35 13.38
C ASN A 251 3.07 -9.52 14.40
N ASP A 252 3.02 -10.70 15.01
CA ASP A 252 2.03 -11.02 16.04
C ASP A 252 2.60 -10.77 17.44
N VAL A 253 1.81 -10.11 18.28
CA VAL A 253 2.06 -9.95 19.71
C VAL A 253 0.84 -10.46 20.47
N VAL A 254 1.03 -11.50 21.28
CA VAL A 254 0.01 -11.96 22.23
C VAL A 254 0.07 -11.04 23.45
N THR A 255 -0.93 -10.18 23.60
CA THR A 255 -0.96 -9.16 24.65
C THR A 255 -1.58 -9.67 25.95
N THR A 256 -2.46 -10.67 25.86
CA THR A 256 -3.05 -11.34 27.03
C THR A 256 -3.02 -12.85 26.83
N SER A 257 -2.28 -13.57 27.67
CA SER A 257 -2.17 -15.03 27.60
C SER A 257 -3.40 -15.71 28.20
N GLY A 258 -4.10 -16.50 27.40
CA GLY A 258 -5.16 -17.39 27.88
C GLY A 258 -6.02 -17.85 26.72
N SER A 259 -6.28 -19.16 26.62
CA SER A 259 -7.21 -19.75 25.64
C SER A 259 -8.65 -19.32 25.83
N CYS A 260 -8.97 -18.71 26.98
CA CYS A 260 -10.35 -18.50 27.44
C CYS A 260 -10.84 -17.06 27.34
N ASN A 261 -9.93 -16.08 27.44
CA ASN A 261 -10.23 -14.64 27.40
C ASN A 261 -8.95 -13.89 26.98
N GLY A 262 -8.51 -14.15 25.76
CA GLY A 262 -7.25 -13.66 25.21
C GLY A 262 -7.44 -12.48 24.26
N VAL A 263 -6.39 -11.69 24.07
CA VAL A 263 -6.29 -10.72 22.99
C VAL A 263 -4.99 -10.96 22.24
N ILE A 264 -5.10 -11.11 20.92
CA ILE A 264 -3.95 -11.21 20.02
C ILE A 264 -3.96 -9.95 19.15
N THR A 265 -2.83 -9.25 19.08
CA THR A 265 -2.67 -8.09 18.22
C THR A 265 -1.69 -8.43 17.12
N ARG A 266 -2.13 -8.33 15.86
CA ARG A 266 -1.26 -8.41 14.68
C ARG A 266 -1.01 -7.01 14.16
N THR A 267 0.23 -6.55 14.21
CA THR A 267 0.61 -5.28 13.61
C THR A 267 1.01 -5.52 12.16
N TYR A 268 0.28 -4.93 11.21
CA TYR A 268 0.68 -4.85 9.80
C TYR A 268 1.51 -3.61 9.58
N THR A 269 2.61 -3.73 8.83
CA THR A 269 3.41 -2.60 8.35
C THR A 269 3.31 -2.56 6.84
N ILE A 270 2.87 -1.41 6.33
CA ILE A 270 2.75 -1.10 4.91
C ILE A 270 3.93 -0.22 4.52
N GLU A 271 4.63 -0.57 3.45
CA GLU A 271 5.80 0.14 2.94
C GLU A 271 5.59 0.52 1.46
N ASP A 272 5.98 1.73 1.09
CA ASP A 272 5.97 2.20 -0.29
C ASP A 272 7.23 1.77 -1.08
N ASP A 273 7.34 2.17 -2.35
CA ASP A 273 8.50 1.82 -3.20
C ASP A 273 9.80 2.53 -2.73
N CYS A 274 9.69 3.51 -1.82
CA CYS A 274 10.77 4.36 -1.33
C CYS A 274 11.24 4.02 0.09
N GLY A 275 10.58 3.05 0.74
CA GLY A 275 10.89 2.60 2.08
C GLY A 275 10.23 3.42 3.20
N ASN A 276 9.30 4.33 2.88
CA ASN A 276 8.50 4.99 3.91
C ASN A 276 7.42 4.02 4.40
N THR A 277 7.11 4.07 5.70
CA THR A 277 6.28 3.04 6.35
C THR A 277 5.19 3.58 7.25
N VAL A 278 4.10 2.83 7.35
CA VAL A 278 3.04 3.03 8.33
C VAL A 278 2.62 1.69 8.93
N SER A 279 2.27 1.66 10.21
CA SER A 279 1.79 0.45 10.89
C SER A 279 0.38 0.61 11.44
N VAL A 280 -0.41 -0.46 11.35
CA VAL A 280 -1.78 -0.54 11.88
C VAL A 280 -2.02 -1.88 12.58
N ASP A 281 -2.82 -1.88 13.63
CA ASP A 281 -3.09 -3.06 14.46
C ASP A 281 -4.41 -3.73 14.08
N HIS A 282 -4.37 -5.02 13.79
CA HIS A 282 -5.52 -5.90 13.65
C HIS A 282 -5.69 -6.70 14.94
N VAL A 283 -6.83 -6.53 15.61
CA VAL A 283 -7.10 -7.10 16.93
C VAL A 283 -7.96 -8.35 16.80
N PHE A 284 -7.57 -9.42 17.49
CA PHE A 284 -8.37 -10.63 17.66
C PHE A 284 -8.73 -10.83 19.13
N THR A 285 -10.00 -11.08 19.41
CA THR A 285 -10.57 -11.33 20.73
C THR A 285 -10.90 -12.80 20.85
N VAL A 286 -10.31 -13.51 21.81
CA VAL A 286 -10.48 -14.97 21.99
C VAL A 286 -11.43 -15.21 23.16
N THR A 287 -12.51 -15.94 22.95
CA THR A 287 -13.44 -16.34 24.01
C THR A 287 -14.00 -17.73 23.73
N ASP A 288 -13.64 -18.68 24.59
CA ASP A 288 -14.14 -20.05 24.53
C ASP A 288 -15.37 -20.21 25.44
N ASN A 289 -16.52 -20.46 24.83
CA ASN A 289 -17.79 -20.74 25.51
C ASN A 289 -18.41 -22.08 25.11
N THR A 290 -17.66 -22.93 24.40
CA THR A 290 -18.17 -24.21 23.91
C THR A 290 -17.83 -25.29 24.93
N ASN A 291 -18.84 -26.08 25.32
CA ASN A 291 -18.60 -27.20 26.21
C ASN A 291 -17.80 -28.30 25.49
N PRO A 292 -16.98 -29.08 26.22
CA PRO A 292 -16.38 -30.28 25.67
C PRO A 292 -17.44 -31.29 25.26
N THR A 293 -17.05 -32.19 24.36
CA THR A 293 -17.82 -33.38 24.00
C THR A 293 -17.32 -34.58 24.79
N ALA A 294 -18.23 -35.47 25.20
CA ALA A 294 -17.87 -36.71 25.89
C ALA A 294 -18.85 -37.84 25.57
N THR A 295 -18.35 -39.07 25.51
CA THR A 295 -19.13 -40.29 25.37
C THR A 295 -19.07 -41.08 26.67
N ALA A 296 -20.23 -41.52 27.16
CA ALA A 296 -20.34 -42.35 28.35
C ALA A 296 -19.58 -43.67 28.19
N PRO A 297 -18.88 -44.16 29.23
CA PRO A 297 -18.34 -45.51 29.21
C PRO A 297 -19.45 -46.56 29.09
N ALA A 298 -19.13 -47.72 28.53
CA ALA A 298 -20.02 -48.85 28.43
C ALA A 298 -20.45 -49.35 29.82
N THR A 299 -21.67 -49.88 29.92
CA THR A 299 -22.17 -50.49 31.15
C THR A 299 -21.27 -51.65 31.60
N VAL A 300 -21.04 -51.74 32.90
CA VAL A 300 -20.25 -52.82 33.53
C VAL A 300 -21.14 -53.64 34.44
N ASP A 301 -21.12 -54.96 34.28
CA ASP A 301 -21.80 -55.87 35.20
C ASP A 301 -20.88 -56.19 36.39
N LEU A 302 -21.45 -56.15 37.59
CA LEU A 302 -20.79 -56.44 38.87
C LEU A 302 -21.51 -57.58 39.56
N GLU A 303 -20.76 -58.45 40.23
CA GLU A 303 -21.32 -59.48 41.09
C GLU A 303 -21.82 -58.82 42.39
N CYS A 304 -20.94 -58.09 43.09
CA CYS A 304 -21.29 -57.35 44.30
C CYS A 304 -21.20 -55.83 44.09
N ALA A 305 -22.01 -55.05 44.83
CA ALA A 305 -21.94 -53.59 44.80
C ALA A 305 -20.55 -53.04 45.21
N ASP A 306 -19.85 -53.75 46.09
CA ASP A 306 -18.51 -53.40 46.57
C ASP A 306 -17.40 -53.71 45.55
N ASP A 307 -17.69 -54.48 44.50
CA ASP A 307 -16.73 -54.75 43.40
C ASP A 307 -16.56 -53.56 42.46
N LYS A 308 -17.34 -52.49 42.67
CA LYS A 308 -17.33 -51.32 41.81
C LYS A 308 -15.92 -50.68 41.78
N PRO A 309 -15.30 -50.53 40.60
CA PRO A 309 -13.98 -49.92 40.48
C PRO A 309 -13.90 -48.50 41.04
N ALA A 310 -12.69 -48.11 41.47
CA ALA A 310 -12.37 -46.73 41.80
C ALA A 310 -12.67 -45.80 40.61
N ALA A 311 -13.12 -44.57 40.90
CA ALA A 311 -13.43 -43.61 39.85
C ALA A 311 -12.16 -43.12 39.13
N ALA A 312 -12.27 -42.87 37.83
CA ALA A 312 -11.21 -42.15 37.11
C ALA A 312 -11.14 -40.70 37.60
N THR A 313 -9.94 -40.22 37.90
CA THR A 313 -9.66 -38.85 38.36
C THR A 313 -8.82 -38.05 37.37
N THR A 314 -8.47 -38.66 36.23
CA THR A 314 -7.70 -38.03 35.15
C THR A 314 -8.35 -38.38 33.82
N ILE A 315 -8.10 -37.56 32.80
CA ILE A 315 -8.62 -37.82 31.45
C ILE A 315 -8.09 -39.13 30.87
N ALA A 316 -6.81 -39.45 31.08
CA ALA A 316 -6.25 -40.73 30.65
C ALA A 316 -6.94 -41.93 31.33
N GLY A 317 -7.30 -41.80 32.61
CA GLY A 317 -8.07 -42.80 33.33
C GLY A 317 -9.48 -42.96 32.76
N PHE A 318 -10.17 -41.86 32.47
CA PHE A 318 -11.50 -41.88 31.87
C PHE A 318 -11.50 -42.52 30.47
N LEU A 319 -10.55 -42.12 29.62
CA LEU A 319 -10.39 -42.66 28.26
C LEU A 319 -9.94 -44.13 28.23
N SER A 320 -9.45 -44.68 29.35
CA SER A 320 -9.17 -46.11 29.46
C SER A 320 -10.41 -46.97 29.71
N LEU A 321 -11.54 -46.34 30.08
CA LEU A 321 -12.81 -47.03 30.23
C LEU A 321 -13.38 -47.40 28.86
N THR A 322 -13.89 -48.61 28.72
CA THR A 322 -14.42 -49.12 27.45
C THR A 322 -15.51 -48.21 26.91
N GLY A 323 -15.36 -47.73 25.67
CA GLY A 323 -16.36 -46.90 24.99
C GLY A 323 -16.37 -45.42 25.40
N ALA A 324 -15.54 -45.02 26.36
CA ALA A 324 -15.40 -43.63 26.75
C ALA A 324 -14.59 -42.84 25.71
N ASP A 325 -15.01 -41.62 25.44
CA ASP A 325 -14.29 -40.66 24.61
C ASP A 325 -14.54 -39.25 25.14
N ALA A 326 -13.63 -38.32 24.88
CA ALA A 326 -13.77 -36.93 25.25
C ALA A 326 -12.87 -36.05 24.38
N ALA A 327 -13.39 -34.94 23.89
CA ALA A 327 -12.66 -33.99 23.06
C ALA A 327 -13.23 -32.58 23.25
N ASP A 328 -12.41 -31.59 22.92
CA ASP A 328 -12.76 -30.18 22.97
C ASP A 328 -12.11 -29.45 21.79
N ASN A 329 -12.68 -28.33 21.36
CA ASN A 329 -12.20 -27.54 20.23
C ASN A 329 -10.97 -26.68 20.59
N CYS A 330 -10.91 -26.12 21.81
CA CYS A 330 -9.85 -25.19 22.22
C CYS A 330 -8.89 -25.79 23.25
N THR A 331 -9.33 -26.80 24.00
CA THR A 331 -8.54 -27.49 25.01
C THR A 331 -8.02 -28.81 24.47
N ALA A 332 -6.70 -28.96 24.41
CA ALA A 332 -6.09 -30.24 24.05
C ALA A 332 -6.60 -31.36 24.97
N GLN A 333 -6.94 -32.52 24.40
CA GLN A 333 -7.55 -33.65 25.14
C GLN A 333 -6.81 -34.02 26.44
N ALA A 334 -5.48 -33.99 26.43
CA ALA A 334 -4.66 -34.30 27.60
C ALA A 334 -4.83 -33.31 28.78
N ASN A 335 -5.37 -32.12 28.53
CA ASN A 335 -5.57 -31.06 29.51
C ASN A 335 -7.02 -30.99 30.03
N LEU A 336 -7.93 -31.84 29.53
CA LEU A 336 -9.28 -31.93 30.07
C LEU A 336 -9.23 -32.42 31.52
N VAL A 337 -10.08 -31.82 32.35
CA VAL A 337 -10.21 -32.16 33.77
C VAL A 337 -11.39 -33.11 33.95
N VAL A 338 -11.19 -34.16 34.74
CA VAL A 338 -12.23 -35.15 35.04
C VAL A 338 -12.54 -35.15 36.52
N THR A 339 -13.81 -34.99 36.85
CA THR A 339 -14.34 -35.23 38.19
C THR A 339 -15.50 -36.23 38.10
N SER A 340 -15.88 -36.82 39.23
CA SER A 340 -17.03 -37.73 39.25
C SER A 340 -17.73 -37.75 40.59
N VAL A 341 -19.01 -38.09 40.55
CA VAL A 341 -19.86 -38.31 41.72
C VAL A 341 -20.60 -39.63 41.52
N ASP A 342 -20.54 -40.48 42.55
CA ASP A 342 -21.34 -41.71 42.60
C ASP A 342 -22.74 -41.39 43.11
N ASN A 343 -23.75 -41.76 42.32
CA ASN A 343 -25.16 -41.72 42.69
C ASN A 343 -25.66 -43.16 42.83
N THR A 344 -26.02 -43.55 44.05
CA THR A 344 -26.62 -44.86 44.32
C THR A 344 -28.14 -44.76 44.24
N THR A 345 -28.73 -45.31 43.18
CA THR A 345 -30.19 -45.44 43.05
C THR A 345 -30.59 -46.90 43.22
N GLY A 346 -30.93 -47.28 44.46
CA GLY A 346 -31.64 -48.54 44.72
C GLY A 346 -30.80 -49.82 44.71
N ALA A 347 -29.46 -49.73 44.87
CA ALA A 347 -28.63 -50.91 45.05
C ALA A 347 -28.92 -51.57 46.42
N GLY A 348 -29.65 -52.69 46.41
CA GLY A 348 -29.54 -53.68 47.47
C GLY A 348 -28.27 -54.51 47.28
N SER A 349 -27.85 -55.27 48.29
CA SER A 349 -26.66 -56.14 48.21
C SER A 349 -26.74 -57.20 47.12
N CYS A 350 -27.94 -57.54 46.63
CA CYS A 350 -28.17 -58.67 45.71
C CYS A 350 -28.65 -58.26 44.30
N SER A 351 -29.10 -57.01 44.11
CA SER A 351 -29.47 -56.48 42.78
C SER A 351 -29.64 -54.97 42.80
N GLY A 352 -29.32 -54.32 41.68
CA GLY A 352 -29.60 -52.90 41.46
C GLY A 352 -28.67 -52.26 40.43
N GLU A 353 -28.75 -50.93 40.35
CA GLU A 353 -27.91 -50.13 39.47
C GLU A 353 -27.15 -49.08 40.28
N ILE A 354 -25.87 -48.90 39.97
CA ILE A 354 -25.07 -47.80 40.47
C ILE A 354 -24.71 -46.91 39.28
N THR A 355 -24.98 -45.61 39.39
CA THR A 355 -24.65 -44.65 38.33
C THR A 355 -23.51 -43.75 38.82
N ARG A 356 -22.41 -43.70 38.08
CA ARG A 356 -21.33 -42.73 38.30
C ARG A 356 -21.41 -41.65 37.23
N THR A 357 -21.68 -40.42 37.63
CA THR A 357 -21.66 -39.28 36.72
C THR A 357 -20.24 -38.72 36.66
N TYR A 358 -19.62 -38.76 35.48
CA TYR A 358 -18.37 -38.06 35.18
C TYR A 358 -18.67 -36.66 34.64
N THR A 359 -17.98 -35.65 35.15
CA THR A 359 -17.96 -34.29 34.60
C THR A 359 -16.61 -34.05 33.95
N ILE A 360 -16.62 -33.76 32.65
CA ILE A 360 -15.46 -33.38 31.85
C ILE A 360 -15.48 -31.87 31.70
N THR A 361 -14.41 -31.20 32.12
CA THR A 361 -14.26 -29.75 32.10
C THR A 361 -13.07 -29.36 31.23
N ASP A 362 -13.24 -28.38 30.37
CA ASP A 362 -12.19 -27.83 29.53
C ASP A 362 -11.25 -26.87 30.32
N GLY A 363 -10.29 -26.25 29.63
CA GLY A 363 -9.36 -25.30 30.25
C GLY A 363 -10.00 -23.97 30.65
N CYS A 364 -11.21 -23.70 30.20
CA CYS A 364 -11.95 -22.44 30.36
C CYS A 364 -13.11 -22.53 31.35
N GLY A 365 -13.40 -23.73 31.84
CA GLY A 365 -14.44 -24.02 32.82
C GLY A 365 -15.76 -24.45 32.20
N ASN A 366 -15.87 -24.58 30.87
CA ASN A 366 -17.05 -25.17 30.24
C ASN A 366 -17.04 -26.68 30.49
N SER A 367 -18.21 -27.31 30.61
CA SER A 367 -18.29 -28.69 31.07
C SER A 367 -19.47 -29.48 30.54
N VAL A 368 -19.29 -30.80 30.47
CA VAL A 368 -20.32 -31.77 30.10
C VAL A 368 -20.33 -32.93 31.09
N ASN A 369 -21.50 -33.52 31.31
CA ASN A 369 -21.69 -34.68 32.17
C ASN A 369 -22.06 -35.92 31.35
N VAL A 370 -21.49 -37.07 31.71
CA VAL A 370 -21.84 -38.38 31.15
C VAL A 370 -21.93 -39.43 32.27
N ASP A 371 -22.87 -40.37 32.14
CA ASP A 371 -23.14 -41.37 33.17
C ASP A 371 -22.52 -42.73 32.80
N HIS A 372 -21.77 -43.32 33.74
CA HIS A 372 -21.26 -44.68 33.66
C HIS A 372 -22.12 -45.57 34.56
N VAL A 373 -22.76 -46.56 33.95
CA VAL A 373 -23.73 -47.42 34.62
C VAL A 373 -23.08 -48.74 35.04
N PHE A 374 -23.31 -49.17 36.27
CA PHE A 374 -22.94 -50.48 36.78
C PHE A 374 -24.19 -51.28 37.16
N THR A 375 -24.35 -52.47 36.60
CA THR A 375 -25.44 -53.38 36.92
C THR A 375 -24.97 -54.40 37.94
N VAL A 376 -25.59 -54.47 39.13
CA VAL A 376 -25.25 -55.44 40.16
C VAL A 376 -26.21 -56.62 40.07
N THR A 377 -25.70 -57.84 39.92
CA THR A 377 -26.49 -59.08 39.98
C THR A 377 -25.69 -60.17 40.69
N ASP A 378 -26.14 -60.53 41.89
CA ASP A 378 -25.58 -61.66 42.64
C ASP A 378 -26.23 -62.97 42.17
N ASN A 379 -25.43 -63.86 41.56
CA ASN A 379 -25.85 -65.17 41.09
C ASN A 379 -25.11 -66.32 41.80
N GLU A 380 -24.25 -66.02 42.76
CA GLU A 380 -23.53 -67.03 43.53
C GLU A 380 -24.39 -67.47 44.72
N SER A 381 -24.36 -68.77 45.05
CA SER A 381 -25.09 -69.28 46.21
C SER A 381 -24.24 -69.15 47.47
N PRO A 382 -24.84 -68.91 48.65
CA PRO A 382 -24.10 -68.91 49.90
C PRO A 382 -23.49 -70.28 50.16
N THR A 383 -22.29 -70.29 50.72
CA THR A 383 -21.59 -71.49 51.17
C THR A 383 -21.84 -71.72 52.65
N ALA A 384 -21.99 -72.99 53.06
CA ALA A 384 -22.12 -73.35 54.47
C ALA A 384 -21.45 -74.70 54.77
N SER A 385 -20.80 -74.77 55.93
CA SER A 385 -20.26 -76.01 56.49
C SER A 385 -21.19 -76.53 57.58
N ALA A 386 -21.49 -77.84 57.53
CA ALA A 386 -22.31 -78.48 58.55
C ALA A 386 -21.58 -78.46 59.91
N PRO A 387 -22.30 -78.28 61.02
CA PRO A 387 -21.71 -78.42 62.35
C PRO A 387 -21.14 -79.83 62.54
N THR A 388 -20.11 -79.94 63.38
CA THR A 388 -19.55 -81.24 63.77
C THR A 388 -20.64 -82.09 64.42
N THR A 389 -20.65 -83.38 64.10
CA THR A 389 -21.57 -84.34 64.70
C THR A 389 -21.36 -84.37 66.22
N VAL A 390 -22.45 -84.20 66.97
CA VAL A 390 -22.47 -84.35 68.42
C VAL A 390 -23.23 -85.63 68.74
N ASP A 391 -22.60 -86.52 69.50
CA ASP A 391 -23.26 -87.73 70.01
C ASP A 391 -24.24 -87.32 71.12
N LEU A 392 -25.49 -87.74 71.00
CA LEU A 392 -26.54 -87.50 71.99
C LEU A 392 -26.82 -88.79 72.77
N GLU A 393 -26.87 -88.70 74.10
CA GLU A 393 -27.17 -89.86 74.96
C GLU A 393 -28.68 -90.17 74.98
N CYS A 394 -29.55 -89.16 74.92
CA CYS A 394 -31.01 -89.30 74.83
C CYS A 394 -31.61 -88.47 73.68
N ALA A 395 -32.79 -88.88 73.19
CA ALA A 395 -33.52 -88.13 72.15
C ALA A 395 -33.96 -86.72 72.63
N ASP A 396 -34.19 -86.55 73.94
CA ASP A 396 -34.57 -85.27 74.56
C ASP A 396 -33.37 -84.32 74.74
N ASP A 397 -32.14 -84.78 74.51
CA ASP A 397 -30.92 -83.95 74.59
C ASP A 397 -30.66 -83.18 73.27
N LYS A 398 -31.51 -83.35 72.27
CA LYS A 398 -31.38 -82.69 70.98
C LYS A 398 -31.55 -81.15 71.12
N PRO A 399 -30.54 -80.34 70.71
CA PRO A 399 -30.66 -78.89 70.72
C PRO A 399 -31.80 -78.39 69.81
N ALA A 400 -32.38 -77.24 70.16
CA ALA A 400 -33.33 -76.56 69.29
C ALA A 400 -32.68 -76.21 67.95
N ALA A 401 -33.44 -76.34 66.87
CA ALA A 401 -32.96 -76.06 65.53
C ALA A 401 -32.60 -74.57 65.37
N ALA A 402 -31.45 -74.28 64.76
CA ALA A 402 -30.99 -72.91 64.56
C ALA A 402 -31.85 -72.21 63.49
N THR A 403 -32.50 -71.11 63.85
CA THR A 403 -33.37 -70.30 62.95
C THR A 403 -32.79 -68.93 62.62
N THR A 404 -31.58 -68.63 63.12
CA THR A 404 -30.85 -67.40 62.85
C THR A 404 -29.41 -67.74 62.51
N ILE A 405 -28.74 -66.88 61.76
CA ILE A 405 -27.33 -67.09 61.41
C ILE A 405 -26.42 -67.11 62.63
N ALA A 406 -26.66 -66.23 63.61
CA ALA A 406 -25.93 -66.24 64.88
C ALA A 406 -26.11 -67.57 65.64
N GLY A 407 -27.33 -68.14 65.63
CA GLY A 407 -27.61 -69.44 66.25
C GLY A 407 -26.95 -70.60 65.51
N PHE A 408 -26.86 -70.54 64.18
CA PHE A 408 -26.20 -71.55 63.36
C PHE A 408 -24.68 -71.54 63.57
N LEU A 409 -24.05 -70.36 63.54
CA LEU A 409 -22.61 -70.19 63.75
C LEU A 409 -22.15 -70.50 65.18
N ALA A 410 -23.07 -70.52 66.15
CA ALA A 410 -22.78 -70.97 67.52
C ALA A 410 -22.61 -72.50 67.62
N LEU A 411 -23.04 -73.27 66.61
CA LEU A 411 -22.83 -74.70 66.56
C LEU A 411 -21.36 -74.99 66.24
N THR A 412 -20.77 -75.93 66.98
CA THR A 412 -19.34 -76.24 66.82
C THR A 412 -19.07 -76.71 65.39
N GLY A 413 -18.11 -76.07 64.71
CA GLY A 413 -17.72 -76.40 63.33
C GLY A 413 -18.67 -75.92 62.23
N ALA A 414 -19.76 -75.23 62.56
CA ALA A 414 -20.59 -74.55 61.57
C ALA A 414 -19.89 -73.29 61.05
N ASP A 415 -19.98 -73.06 59.76
CA ASP A 415 -19.53 -71.83 59.10
C ASP A 415 -20.49 -71.51 57.96
N ALA A 416 -20.64 -70.24 57.63
CA ALA A 416 -21.46 -69.78 56.52
C ALA A 416 -20.92 -68.46 55.99
N ALA A 417 -20.79 -68.36 54.68
CA ALA A 417 -20.28 -67.17 54.01
C ALA A 417 -20.94 -67.01 52.65
N ASP A 418 -21.01 -65.77 52.22
CA ASP A 418 -21.50 -65.36 50.92
C ASP A 418 -20.61 -64.21 50.44
N ASN A 419 -20.45 -64.08 49.13
CA ASN A 419 -19.54 -63.13 48.51
C ASN A 419 -20.11 -61.69 48.51
N CYS A 420 -21.44 -61.54 48.38
CA CYS A 420 -22.11 -60.24 48.28
C CYS A 420 -23.03 -59.94 49.48
N THR A 421 -23.41 -60.96 50.26
CA THR A 421 -24.23 -60.84 51.46
C THR A 421 -23.35 -60.91 52.70
N ALA A 422 -23.40 -59.87 53.55
CA ALA A 422 -22.70 -59.90 54.83
C ALA A 422 -23.19 -61.09 55.67
N GLN A 423 -22.27 -61.78 56.37
CA GLN A 423 -22.61 -62.98 57.14
C GLN A 423 -23.78 -62.75 58.12
N ALA A 424 -23.90 -61.56 58.71
CA ALA A 424 -24.99 -61.23 59.62
C ALA A 424 -26.39 -61.19 58.97
N ASP A 425 -26.45 -61.02 57.64
CA ASP A 425 -27.67 -60.87 56.86
C ASP A 425 -28.12 -62.19 56.19
N LEU A 426 -27.34 -63.27 56.36
CA LEU A 426 -27.73 -64.60 55.89
C LEU A 426 -28.94 -65.12 56.68
N VAL A 427 -29.87 -65.76 55.96
CA VAL A 427 -31.08 -66.34 56.55
C VAL A 427 -30.92 -67.85 56.70
N VAL A 428 -31.11 -68.35 57.92
CA VAL A 428 -31.04 -69.79 58.21
C VAL A 428 -32.44 -70.37 58.31
N THR A 429 -32.68 -71.45 57.56
CA THR A 429 -33.86 -72.30 57.74
C THR A 429 -33.40 -73.72 58.07
N SER A 430 -33.97 -74.29 59.14
CA SER A 430 -33.62 -75.61 59.62
C SER A 430 -34.83 -76.55 59.49
N VAL A 431 -34.62 -77.75 58.95
CA VAL A 431 -35.63 -78.81 58.91
C VAL A 431 -35.15 -80.01 59.70
N ASP A 432 -35.96 -80.42 60.67
CA ASP A 432 -35.69 -81.59 61.49
C ASP A 432 -36.16 -82.88 60.79
N ASN A 433 -35.23 -83.67 60.27
CA ASN A 433 -35.52 -85.02 59.79
C ASN A 433 -35.24 -86.04 60.90
N THR A 434 -36.24 -86.37 61.71
CA THR A 434 -36.16 -87.51 62.64
C THR A 434 -36.45 -88.81 61.90
N THR A 435 -35.42 -89.55 61.50
CA THR A 435 -35.59 -90.96 61.09
C THR A 435 -35.36 -91.88 62.29
N GLY A 436 -36.45 -92.35 62.88
CA GLY A 436 -36.46 -93.52 63.76
C GLY A 436 -36.55 -93.21 65.25
N ALA A 437 -37.74 -93.42 65.82
CA ALA A 437 -37.90 -93.61 67.25
C ALA A 437 -37.33 -94.98 67.65
N GLY A 438 -36.02 -95.03 67.93
CA GLY A 438 -35.41 -96.14 68.65
C GLY A 438 -35.45 -95.87 70.14
N SER A 439 -36.38 -96.51 70.86
CA SER A 439 -36.35 -96.54 72.32
C SER A 439 -35.12 -97.31 72.80
N CYS A 440 -34.30 -96.70 73.64
CA CYS A 440 -33.28 -97.43 74.39
C CYS A 440 -33.94 -98.36 75.43
N SER A 441 -33.85 -99.66 75.18
CA SER A 441 -33.54 -100.71 76.16
C SER A 441 -33.05 -101.96 75.43
#